data_AF-A0AAV9K1J4-F1
#
_entry.id   AF-A0AAV9K1J4-F1
#
_cell.length_a   1.000
_cell.length_b   1.000
_cell.length_c   1.000
_cell.angle_alpha   90.00
_cell.angle_beta   90.00
_cell.angle_gamma   90.00
#
_symmetry.space_group_name_H-M   'P 1'
#
loop_
_entity.id
_entity.type
_entity.pdbx_description
1 polymer ?
#
loop_
_entity_poly.entity_id
_entity_poly.type
_entity_poly.pdbx_seq_one_letter_code
_entity_poly.pdbx_strand_id
1 'polypeptide(L)'
;MGNGGSKPEQHIFTADAPVSFSQSVLDSLQRNPETDSTRARQTELNVQSRVNSELARIRDAQAKQLADLTASLTTNPPSDKTPAPTTSQRDPNSLAAHLSSPFYQDHSPSKPVKPVVDTPADSGRSRDSVQKEIMDLRQKLDARKKVEKTSPEVEKAKEKVVQCLRAHDRRSLDCWQEVEQFKVEVGKLEKKFVDKVGGR
;
A
#
# COMPACT_ATOMS: atom_id res chain seq x y z
N MET A 1 3.42 -23.32 66.99
CA MET A 1 4.69 -23.07 66.28
C MET A 1 4.35 -22.54 64.90
N GLY A 2 5.01 -21.46 64.47
CA GLY A 2 4.52 -20.49 63.48
C GLY A 2 4.54 -20.95 62.02
N ASN A 3 3.53 -20.47 61.28
CA ASN A 3 3.37 -20.62 59.84
C ASN A 3 3.99 -19.40 59.14
N GLY A 4 5.19 -19.55 58.57
CA GLY A 4 5.89 -18.50 57.84
C GLY A 4 5.45 -18.45 56.38
N GLY A 5 4.58 -17.50 56.03
CA GLY A 5 4.19 -17.23 54.64
C GLY A 5 5.27 -16.41 53.92
N SER A 6 5.94 -17.02 52.95
CA SER A 6 6.90 -16.34 52.06
C SER A 6 6.14 -15.52 51.01
N LYS A 7 6.23 -14.19 51.06
CA LYS A 7 5.79 -13.31 49.96
C LYS A 7 6.90 -13.20 48.90
N PRO A 8 6.58 -13.17 47.59
CA PRO A 8 7.57 -12.84 46.58
C PRO A 8 7.87 -11.33 46.63
N GLU A 9 9.13 -10.97 46.88
CA GLU A 9 9.60 -9.60 46.71
C GLU A 9 9.68 -9.26 45.22
N GLN A 10 8.94 -8.25 44.80
CA GLN A 10 8.94 -7.76 43.43
C GLN A 10 9.93 -6.58 43.34
N HIS A 11 11.14 -6.85 42.86
CA HIS A 11 12.12 -5.79 42.58
C HIS A 11 11.67 -4.95 41.37
N ILE A 12 11.15 -3.76 41.64
CA ILE A 12 10.90 -2.74 40.63
C ILE A 12 12.22 -1.99 40.42
N PHE A 13 12.86 -2.20 39.28
CA PHE A 13 14.01 -1.39 38.87
C PHE A 13 13.52 -0.02 38.41
N THR A 14 13.51 0.96 39.31
CA THR A 14 13.44 2.37 38.92
C THR A 14 14.84 2.80 38.46
N ALA A 15 14.98 3.09 37.17
CA ALA A 15 16.22 3.63 36.61
C ALA A 15 16.40 5.09 37.07
N ASP A 16 16.87 5.27 38.31
CA ASP A 16 17.14 6.58 38.91
C ASP A 16 18.57 7.07 38.58
N ALA A 17 19.03 6.78 37.35
CA ALA A 17 20.28 7.30 36.83
C ALA A 17 19.95 8.49 35.92
N PRO A 18 20.53 9.68 36.16
CA PRO A 18 20.31 10.83 35.29
C PRO A 18 20.76 10.44 33.88
N VAL A 19 19.84 10.56 32.92
CA VAL A 19 20.08 10.23 31.51
C VAL A 19 21.13 11.19 30.98
N SER A 20 22.40 10.81 31.10
CA SER A 20 23.54 11.59 30.62
C SER A 20 23.75 11.26 29.16
N PHE A 21 23.47 12.22 28.30
CA PHE A 21 23.80 12.10 26.88
C PHE A 21 25.31 12.26 26.72
N SER A 22 25.91 11.51 25.79
CA SER A 22 27.32 11.70 25.47
C SER A 22 27.56 13.13 24.95
N GLN A 23 28.70 13.72 25.29
CA GLN A 23 29.04 15.09 24.85
C GLN A 23 29.01 15.22 23.32
N SER A 24 29.33 14.15 22.59
CA SER A 24 29.24 14.10 21.12
C SER A 24 27.81 14.24 20.57
N VAL A 25 26.82 13.71 21.30
CA VAL A 25 25.40 13.81 20.96
C VAL A 25 24.87 15.19 21.31
N LEU A 26 25.28 15.74 22.46
CA LEU A 26 24.97 17.12 22.85
C LEU A 26 25.56 18.13 21.85
N ASP A 27 26.82 17.97 21.45
CA ASP A 27 27.46 18.79 20.41
C ASP A 27 26.74 18.65 19.06
N SER A 28 26.36 17.42 18.67
CA SER A 28 25.58 17.21 17.44
C SER A 28 24.17 17.79 17.51
N LEU A 29 23.55 17.85 18.69
CA LEU A 29 22.24 18.47 18.87
C LEU A 29 22.34 20.00 18.91
N GLN A 30 23.40 20.55 19.52
CA GLN A 30 23.64 22.00 19.62
C GLN A 30 24.11 22.61 18.30
N ARG A 31 24.89 21.88 17.49
CA ARG A 31 25.41 22.35 16.20
C ARG A 31 24.48 22.12 15.03
N ASN A 32 23.38 21.39 15.24
CA ASN A 32 22.47 21.02 14.17
C ASN A 32 21.21 21.89 14.23
N PRO A 33 21.15 23.00 13.47
CA PRO A 33 19.96 23.85 13.36
C PRO A 33 18.85 23.20 12.52
N GLU A 34 19.04 21.98 12.04
CA GLU A 34 18.07 21.30 11.18
C GLU A 34 16.80 20.98 11.97
N THR A 35 15.71 21.64 11.58
CA THR A 35 14.36 21.33 12.03
C THR A 35 14.02 19.90 11.60
N ASP A 36 13.12 19.23 12.32
CA ASP A 36 12.68 17.84 12.06
C ASP A 36 12.32 17.58 10.58
N SER A 37 11.78 18.61 9.90
CA SER A 37 11.47 18.56 8.47
C SER A 37 12.70 18.41 7.56
N THR A 38 13.82 19.06 7.83
CA THR A 38 15.04 18.87 7.02
C THR A 38 15.66 17.50 7.28
N ARG A 39 15.62 17.02 8.54
CA ARG A 39 16.07 15.67 8.89
C ARG A 39 15.26 14.61 8.15
N ALA A 40 13.94 14.73 8.16
CA ALA A 40 13.04 13.84 7.43
C ALA A 40 13.35 13.83 5.92
N ARG A 41 13.51 15.02 5.30
CA ARG A 41 13.87 15.15 3.88
C ARG A 41 15.22 14.51 3.57
N GLN A 42 16.23 14.71 4.42
CA GLN A 42 17.56 14.13 4.21
C GLN A 42 17.53 12.61 4.33
N THR A 43 16.76 12.06 5.27
CA THR A 43 16.58 10.61 5.38
C THR A 43 15.87 10.05 4.15
N GLU A 44 14.84 10.74 3.66
CA GLU A 44 14.09 10.33 2.48
C GLU A 44 14.97 10.32 1.22
N LEU A 45 15.79 11.35 1.01
CA LEU A 45 16.76 11.39 -0.09
C LEU A 45 17.78 10.23 -0.01
N ASN A 46 18.28 9.93 1.18
CA ASN A 46 19.19 8.79 1.36
C ASN A 46 18.50 7.46 1.02
N VAL A 47 17.25 7.26 1.46
CA VAL A 47 16.47 6.06 1.13
C VAL A 47 16.27 5.96 -0.38
N GLN A 48 15.86 7.05 -1.05
CA GLN A 48 15.69 7.07 -2.51
C GLN A 48 16.98 6.70 -3.23
N SER A 49 18.13 7.26 -2.81
CA SER A 49 19.43 6.95 -3.41
C SER A 49 19.79 5.47 -3.29
N ARG A 50 19.55 4.86 -2.12
CA ARG A 50 19.84 3.45 -1.88
C ARG A 50 18.92 2.56 -2.70
N VAL A 51 17.61 2.83 -2.70
CA VAL A 51 16.64 2.07 -3.49
C VAL A 51 17.01 2.13 -4.97
N ASN A 52 17.39 3.29 -5.49
CA ASN A 52 17.81 3.42 -6.88
C ASN A 52 19.07 2.59 -7.18
N SER A 53 20.06 2.63 -6.28
CA SER A 53 21.28 1.82 -6.44
C SER A 53 21.02 0.31 -6.42
N GLU A 54 20.09 -0.15 -5.58
CA GLU A 54 19.70 -1.57 -5.52
C GLU A 54 18.91 -1.98 -6.76
N LEU A 55 18.00 -1.13 -7.25
CA LEU A 55 17.26 -1.38 -8.48
C LEU A 55 18.20 -1.46 -9.70
N ALA A 56 19.19 -0.58 -9.78
CA ALA A 56 20.22 -0.62 -10.82
C ALA A 56 21.04 -1.92 -10.74
N ARG A 57 21.48 -2.31 -9.54
CA ARG A 57 22.20 -3.58 -9.33
C ARG A 57 21.37 -4.79 -9.76
N ILE A 58 20.08 -4.82 -9.42
CA ILE A 58 19.16 -5.90 -9.81
C ILE A 58 18.97 -5.92 -11.33
N ARG A 59 18.79 -4.76 -11.97
CA ARG A 59 18.68 -4.64 -13.44
C ARG A 59 19.90 -5.25 -14.13
N ASP A 60 21.10 -4.87 -13.70
CA ASP A 60 22.35 -5.36 -14.30
C ASP A 60 22.55 -6.86 -14.08
N ALA A 61 22.20 -7.37 -12.90
CA ALA A 61 22.24 -8.80 -12.62
C ALA A 61 21.28 -9.58 -13.53
N GLN A 62 20.04 -9.12 -13.67
CA GLN A 62 19.07 -9.72 -14.57
C GLN A 62 19.52 -9.66 -16.03
N ALA A 63 20.09 -8.53 -16.48
CA ALA A 63 20.58 -8.38 -17.83
C ALA A 63 21.71 -9.38 -18.15
N LYS A 64 22.63 -9.61 -17.21
CA LYS A 64 23.67 -10.64 -17.33
C LYS A 64 23.07 -12.04 -17.41
N GLN A 65 22.12 -12.37 -16.52
CA GLN A 65 21.44 -13.67 -16.56
C GLN A 65 20.73 -13.90 -17.89
N LEU A 66 20.06 -12.90 -18.44
CA LEU A 66 19.42 -12.98 -19.75
C LEU A 66 20.46 -13.17 -20.86
N ALA A 67 21.59 -12.47 -20.81
CA ALA A 67 22.67 -12.63 -21.78
C ALA A 67 23.27 -14.05 -21.72
N ASP A 68 23.52 -14.59 -20.53
CA ASP A 68 24.04 -15.94 -20.32
C ASP A 68 23.06 -17.02 -20.79
N LEU A 69 21.77 -16.86 -20.49
CA LEU A 69 20.71 -17.74 -20.97
C LEU A 69 20.63 -17.70 -22.49
N THR A 70 20.69 -16.49 -23.07
CA THR A 70 20.69 -16.29 -24.52
C THR A 70 21.90 -16.96 -25.15
N ALA A 71 23.10 -16.76 -24.60
CA ALA A 71 24.33 -17.40 -25.08
C ALA A 71 24.25 -18.93 -24.98
N SER A 72 23.65 -19.47 -23.93
CA SER A 72 23.45 -20.91 -23.73
C SER A 72 22.47 -21.48 -24.77
N LEU A 73 21.41 -20.74 -25.08
CA LEU A 73 20.44 -21.10 -26.13
C LEU A 73 21.03 -21.01 -27.54
N THR A 74 21.96 -20.08 -27.80
CA THR A 74 22.59 -19.95 -29.12
C THR A 74 23.77 -20.90 -29.35
N THR A 75 24.47 -21.31 -28.28
CA THR A 75 25.67 -22.18 -28.38
C THR A 75 25.30 -23.65 -28.53
N ASN A 76 24.09 -24.06 -28.12
CA ASN A 76 23.53 -25.38 -28.44
C ASN A 76 22.28 -25.19 -29.31
N PRO A 77 22.36 -25.34 -30.65
CA PRO A 77 21.13 -25.47 -31.44
C PRO A 77 20.36 -26.70 -30.93
N PRO A 78 19.01 -26.66 -30.87
CA PRO A 78 18.24 -27.82 -30.47
C PRO A 78 18.55 -28.96 -31.44
N SER A 79 19.16 -30.02 -30.93
CA SER A 79 19.23 -31.29 -31.65
C SER A 79 17.79 -31.79 -31.78
N ASP A 80 17.24 -31.73 -32.99
CA ASP A 80 15.97 -32.32 -33.40
C ASP A 80 16.05 -33.85 -33.29
N LYS A 81 16.04 -34.38 -32.06
CA LYS A 81 15.62 -35.76 -31.77
C LYS A 81 14.95 -35.81 -30.42
N THR A 82 13.90 -36.63 -30.37
CA THR A 82 13.10 -37.11 -29.23
C THR A 82 11.87 -36.25 -28.86
N PRO A 83 10.76 -36.89 -28.45
CA PRO A 83 9.42 -36.67 -28.96
C PRO A 83 8.61 -35.83 -27.97
N ALA A 84 7.40 -35.44 -28.38
CA ALA A 84 6.42 -34.75 -27.56
C ALA A 84 6.44 -35.18 -26.08
N PRO A 85 6.66 -34.26 -25.12
CA PRO A 85 6.33 -34.52 -23.74
C PRO A 85 4.85 -34.22 -23.54
N THR A 86 4.11 -35.32 -23.47
CA THR A 86 2.82 -35.49 -22.80
C THR A 86 2.70 -34.59 -21.56
N THR A 87 1.54 -33.93 -21.43
CA THR A 87 0.99 -33.30 -20.22
C THR A 87 1.79 -33.51 -18.93
N SER A 88 2.48 -32.48 -18.45
CA SER A 88 2.81 -32.30 -17.04
C SER A 88 3.02 -30.82 -16.73
N GLN A 89 2.01 -30.27 -16.06
CA GLN A 89 2.03 -29.06 -15.20
C GLN A 89 2.73 -27.82 -15.77
N ARG A 90 1.94 -26.93 -16.38
CA ARG A 90 2.35 -25.54 -16.58
C ARG A 90 2.38 -24.84 -15.22
N ASP A 91 3.55 -24.35 -14.81
CA ASP A 91 3.67 -23.49 -13.63
C ASP A 91 2.81 -22.22 -13.80
N PRO A 92 1.94 -21.88 -12.84
CA PRO A 92 1.05 -20.72 -12.93
C PRO A 92 1.82 -19.38 -12.91
N ASN A 93 3.07 -19.40 -12.45
CA ASN A 93 3.98 -18.25 -12.43
C ASN A 93 4.94 -18.22 -13.63
N SER A 94 4.79 -19.13 -14.60
CA SER A 94 5.59 -19.08 -15.82
C SER A 94 5.13 -17.95 -16.73
N LEU A 95 6.08 -17.24 -17.35
CA LEU A 95 5.81 -16.18 -18.33
C LEU A 95 4.83 -16.65 -19.41
N ALA A 96 4.94 -17.91 -19.86
CA ALA A 96 4.05 -18.47 -20.87
C ALA A 96 2.58 -18.46 -20.43
N ALA A 97 2.28 -18.64 -19.14
CA ALA A 97 0.94 -18.57 -18.58
C ALA A 97 0.43 -17.12 -18.47
N HIS A 98 1.32 -16.16 -18.19
CA HIS A 98 0.99 -14.74 -18.15
C HIS A 98 0.75 -14.13 -19.54
N LEU A 99 1.51 -14.56 -20.55
CA LEU A 99 1.32 -14.10 -21.94
C LEU A 99 0.11 -14.73 -22.63
N SER A 100 -0.39 -15.87 -22.12
CA SER A 100 -1.63 -16.49 -22.60
C SER A 100 -2.87 -16.05 -21.82
N SER A 101 -2.76 -14.98 -21.01
CA SER A 101 -3.93 -14.38 -20.37
C SER A 101 -4.84 -13.70 -21.40
N PRO A 102 -6.17 -13.78 -21.23
CA PRO A 102 -7.14 -13.19 -22.17
C PRO A 102 -7.10 -11.66 -22.23
N PHE A 103 -6.29 -11.01 -21.38
CA PHE A 103 -6.09 -9.56 -21.35
C PHE A 103 -4.99 -9.08 -22.32
N TYR A 104 -4.15 -9.99 -22.83
CA TYR A 104 -3.18 -9.69 -23.89
C TYR A 104 -3.73 -10.16 -25.24
N GLN A 105 -4.46 -9.28 -25.92
CA GLN A 105 -4.65 -9.40 -27.37
C GLN A 105 -3.54 -8.57 -28.04
N ASP A 106 -2.65 -9.25 -28.75
CA ASP A 106 -1.67 -8.61 -29.61
C ASP A 106 -2.42 -7.96 -30.80
N HIS A 107 -2.69 -6.65 -30.69
CA HIS A 107 -3.27 -5.87 -31.77
C HIS A 107 -2.17 -5.46 -32.77
N SER A 108 -1.54 -6.44 -33.40
CA SER A 108 -0.69 -6.21 -34.57
C SER A 108 -1.57 -6.20 -35.83
N PRO A 109 -1.58 -5.11 -36.64
CA PRO A 109 -2.46 -5.00 -37.78
C PRO A 109 -1.83 -5.70 -38.98
N SER A 110 -1.95 -7.03 -39.07
CA SER A 110 -1.83 -7.69 -40.39
C SER A 110 -2.60 -9.01 -40.51
N LYS A 111 -3.60 -8.96 -41.39
CA LYS A 111 -4.28 -10.05 -42.14
C LYS A 111 -5.34 -10.89 -41.40
N PRO A 112 -6.47 -11.20 -42.08
CA PRO A 112 -7.59 -11.92 -41.50
C PRO A 112 -7.32 -13.42 -41.54
N VAL A 113 -7.05 -14.02 -40.38
CA VAL A 113 -7.14 -15.48 -40.21
C VAL A 113 -8.55 -15.80 -39.72
N LYS A 114 -9.22 -16.69 -40.44
CA LYS A 114 -10.60 -17.15 -40.23
C LYS A 114 -10.79 -17.64 -38.78
N PRO A 115 -11.99 -17.47 -38.18
CA PRO A 115 -12.26 -17.99 -36.85
C PRO A 115 -12.36 -19.52 -36.94
N VAL A 116 -11.28 -20.21 -36.58
CA VAL A 116 -11.36 -21.62 -36.21
C VAL A 116 -11.94 -21.65 -34.81
N VAL A 117 -13.26 -21.82 -34.78
CA VAL A 117 -13.99 -22.37 -33.65
C VAL A 117 -13.35 -23.71 -33.33
N ASP A 118 -12.70 -23.81 -32.17
CA ASP A 118 -12.63 -25.03 -31.34
C ASP A 118 -12.20 -24.63 -29.92
N THR A 119 -13.08 -23.88 -29.26
CA THR A 119 -13.16 -23.85 -27.80
C THR A 119 -14.28 -24.80 -27.36
N PRO A 120 -13.95 -25.82 -26.55
CA PRO A 120 -14.80 -26.22 -25.44
C PRO A 120 -13.97 -26.09 -24.16
N ALA A 121 -13.62 -24.85 -23.83
CA ALA A 121 -13.35 -24.45 -22.46
C ALA A 121 -14.25 -23.24 -22.18
N ASP A 122 -15.54 -23.48 -22.36
CA ASP A 122 -16.59 -22.73 -21.69
C ASP A 122 -16.20 -22.73 -20.21
N SER A 123 -15.65 -21.61 -19.74
CA SER A 123 -15.63 -21.33 -18.32
C SER A 123 -17.11 -21.28 -17.97
N GLY A 124 -17.65 -22.39 -17.45
CA GLY A 124 -19.07 -22.68 -17.22
C GLY A 124 -19.76 -21.72 -16.24
N ARG A 125 -19.60 -20.43 -16.46
CA ARG A 125 -20.30 -19.31 -15.86
C ARG A 125 -21.31 -18.90 -16.92
N SER A 126 -22.47 -19.55 -16.88
CA SER A 126 -23.61 -19.09 -17.67
C SER A 126 -23.86 -17.60 -17.36
N ARG A 127 -24.44 -16.88 -18.32
CA ARG A 127 -24.89 -15.49 -18.13
C ARG A 127 -25.67 -15.33 -16.82
N ASP A 128 -26.47 -16.34 -16.48
CA ASP A 128 -27.27 -16.38 -15.25
C ASP A 128 -26.40 -16.53 -13.99
N SER A 129 -25.32 -17.30 -14.04
CA SER A 129 -24.33 -17.41 -12.95
C SER A 129 -23.65 -16.06 -12.67
N VAL A 130 -23.23 -15.36 -13.72
CA VAL A 130 -22.60 -14.03 -13.59
C VAL A 130 -23.60 -13.01 -13.04
N GLN A 131 -24.84 -13.03 -13.52
CA GLN A 131 -25.88 -12.13 -13.02
C GLN A 131 -26.20 -12.37 -11.54
N LYS A 132 -26.19 -13.64 -11.10
CA LYS A 132 -26.34 -14.03 -9.69
C LYS A 132 -25.16 -13.54 -8.84
N GLU A 133 -23.93 -13.69 -9.31
CA GLU A 133 -22.73 -13.20 -8.62
C GLU A 133 -22.74 -11.66 -8.50
N ILE A 134 -23.17 -10.95 -9.54
CA ILE A 134 -23.31 -9.49 -9.51
C ILE A 134 -24.34 -9.06 -8.46
N MET A 135 -25.47 -9.76 -8.35
CA MET A 135 -26.48 -9.47 -7.33
C MET A 135 -25.97 -9.74 -5.92
N ASP A 136 -25.27 -10.87 -5.69
CA ASP A 136 -24.64 -11.19 -4.41
C ASP A 136 -23.57 -10.17 -4.02
N LEU A 137 -22.74 -9.72 -4.97
CA LEU A 137 -21.75 -8.66 -4.75
C LEU A 137 -22.40 -7.33 -4.40
N ARG A 138 -23.51 -6.96 -5.05
CA ARG A 138 -24.29 -5.76 -4.70
C ARG A 138 -24.87 -5.86 -3.30
N GLN A 139 -25.46 -7.00 -2.96
CA GLN A 139 -26.00 -7.27 -1.63
C GLN A 139 -24.90 -7.21 -0.56
N LYS A 140 -23.71 -7.79 -0.83
CA LYS A 140 -22.54 -7.70 0.06
C LYS A 140 -22.02 -6.28 0.19
N LEU A 141 -22.06 -5.47 -0.87
CA LEU A 141 -21.61 -4.08 -0.86
C LEU A 141 -22.60 -3.20 -0.07
N ASP A 142 -23.90 -3.44 -0.19
CA ASP A 142 -24.93 -2.77 0.61
C ASP A 142 -24.96 -3.24 2.07
N ALA A 143 -24.61 -4.51 2.33
CA ALA A 143 -24.46 -5.06 3.67
C ALA A 143 -23.19 -4.56 4.38
N ARG A 144 -22.16 -4.13 3.62
CA ARG A 144 -21.03 -3.42 4.23
C ARG A 144 -21.54 -2.08 4.76
N LYS A 145 -21.15 -1.77 5.99
CA LYS A 145 -21.44 -0.49 6.64
C LYS A 145 -20.94 0.64 5.71
N LYS A 146 -21.87 1.33 5.05
CA LYS A 146 -21.57 2.56 4.33
C LYS A 146 -20.83 3.49 5.30
N VAL A 147 -19.68 3.98 4.86
CA VAL A 147 -18.88 4.97 5.62
C VAL A 147 -19.88 6.03 6.09
N GLU A 148 -20.00 6.17 7.40
CA GLU A 148 -20.95 7.07 8.04
C GLU A 148 -20.63 8.46 7.50
N LYS A 149 -21.51 8.98 6.64
CA LYS A 149 -21.31 10.31 6.05
C LYS A 149 -21.19 11.28 7.22
N THR A 150 -20.16 12.11 7.17
CA THR A 150 -19.92 13.13 8.19
C THR A 150 -21.18 13.95 8.43
N SER A 151 -21.40 14.42 9.66
CA SER A 151 -22.63 15.16 9.96
C SER A 151 -22.75 16.39 9.04
N PRO A 152 -23.96 16.76 8.61
CA PRO A 152 -24.17 17.87 7.68
C PRO A 152 -23.67 19.21 8.25
N GLU A 153 -23.57 19.33 9.57
CA GLU A 153 -23.01 20.49 10.27
C GLU A 153 -21.50 20.65 9.99
N VAL A 154 -20.74 19.56 10.01
CA VAL A 154 -19.30 19.55 9.73
C VAL A 154 -19.04 19.81 8.25
N GLU A 155 -19.86 19.25 7.36
CA GLU A 155 -19.76 19.51 5.92
C GLU A 155 -20.01 21.00 5.61
N LYS A 156 -21.03 21.61 6.22
CA LYS A 156 -21.31 23.03 6.08
C LYS A 156 -20.20 23.91 6.65
N ALA A 157 -19.62 23.54 7.80
CA ALA A 157 -18.49 24.27 8.39
C ALA A 157 -17.23 24.17 7.50
N LYS A 158 -16.96 22.99 6.95
CA LYS A 158 -15.89 22.77 5.98
C LYS A 158 -16.07 23.63 4.73
N GLU A 159 -17.28 23.69 4.19
CA GLU A 159 -17.58 24.53 3.01
C GLU A 159 -17.32 26.01 3.27
N LYS A 160 -17.67 26.52 4.46
CA LYS A 160 -17.37 27.92 4.85
C LYS A 160 -15.88 28.20 4.90
N VAL A 161 -15.08 27.30 5.48
CA VAL A 161 -13.61 27.44 5.50
C VAL A 161 -13.07 27.46 4.08
N VAL A 162 -13.50 26.51 3.24
CA VAL A 162 -13.07 26.44 1.83
C VAL A 162 -13.50 27.68 1.06
N GLN A 163 -14.70 28.20 1.30
CA GLN A 163 -15.21 29.40 0.64
C GLN A 163 -14.40 30.64 1.06
N CYS A 164 -14.10 30.80 2.35
CA CYS A 164 -13.27 31.90 2.83
C CYS A 164 -11.84 31.82 2.26
N LEU A 165 -11.21 30.63 2.30
CA LEU A 165 -9.86 30.44 1.76
C LEU A 165 -9.79 30.67 0.25
N ARG A 166 -10.84 30.33 -0.51
CA ARG A 166 -10.91 30.64 -1.95
C ARG A 166 -11.07 32.14 -2.20
N ALA A 167 -11.85 32.84 -1.38
CA ALA A 167 -12.01 34.30 -1.49
C ALA A 167 -10.72 35.04 -1.08
N HIS A 168 -9.94 34.46 -0.16
CA HIS A 168 -8.74 35.06 0.44
C HIS A 168 -7.49 34.18 0.26
N ASP A 169 -7.23 33.72 -0.96
CA ASP A 169 -6.14 32.77 -1.29
C ASP A 169 -4.74 33.29 -0.89
N ARG A 170 -4.52 34.61 -0.95
CA ARG A 170 -3.26 35.25 -0.52
C ARG A 170 -3.29 35.82 0.89
N ARG A 171 -4.40 35.71 1.61
CA ARG A 171 -4.60 36.27 2.96
C ARG A 171 -5.35 35.28 3.86
N SER A 172 -4.75 34.11 4.05
CA SER A 172 -5.32 33.02 4.84
C SER A 172 -5.57 33.35 6.32
N LEU A 173 -4.91 34.39 6.85
CA LEU A 173 -5.13 34.87 8.23
C LEU A 173 -6.52 35.47 8.45
N ASP A 174 -7.23 35.90 7.40
CA ASP A 174 -8.56 36.50 7.51
C ASP A 174 -9.66 35.46 7.83
N CYS A 175 -9.38 34.16 7.60
CA CYS A 175 -10.37 33.06 7.72
C CYS A 175 -10.32 32.30 9.06
N TRP A 176 -9.75 32.91 10.09
CA TRP A 176 -9.52 32.24 11.39
C TRP A 176 -10.85 31.90 12.10
N GLN A 177 -11.89 32.71 11.94
CA GLN A 177 -13.17 32.51 12.60
C GLN A 177 -13.89 31.26 12.05
N GLU A 178 -13.85 31.04 10.73
CA GLU A 178 -14.41 29.85 10.08
C GLU A 178 -13.66 28.59 10.51
N VAL A 179 -12.33 28.69 10.65
CA VAL A 179 -11.49 27.58 11.13
C VAL A 179 -11.83 27.22 12.58
N GLU A 180 -12.04 28.20 13.46
CA GLU A 180 -12.47 27.95 14.84
C GLU A 180 -13.86 27.30 14.90
N GLN A 181 -14.81 27.76 14.08
CA GLN A 181 -16.13 27.12 13.98
C GLN A 181 -16.01 25.67 13.50
N PHE A 182 -15.17 25.40 12.51
CA PHE A 182 -14.92 24.04 12.04
C PHE A 182 -14.31 23.15 13.13
N LYS A 183 -13.32 23.63 13.89
CA LYS A 183 -12.73 22.89 15.01
C LYS A 183 -13.76 22.54 16.08
N VAL A 184 -14.67 23.46 16.40
CA VAL A 184 -15.75 23.21 17.37
C VAL A 184 -16.67 22.08 16.89
N GLU A 185 -17.09 22.09 15.62
CA GLU A 185 -17.97 21.05 15.07
C GLU A 185 -17.27 19.69 14.96
N VAL A 186 -16.00 19.68 14.55
CA VAL A 186 -15.18 18.46 14.55
C VAL A 186 -15.00 17.92 15.97
N GLY A 187 -14.70 18.78 16.95
CA GLY A 187 -14.54 18.37 18.35
C GLY A 187 -15.82 17.77 18.94
N LYS A 188 -17.01 18.23 18.55
CA LYS A 188 -18.29 17.58 18.93
C LYS A 188 -18.41 16.18 18.32
N LEU A 189 -18.01 16.01 17.06
CA LEU A 189 -18.06 14.73 16.36
C LEU A 189 -17.04 13.75 16.95
N GLU A 190 -15.83 14.20 17.25
CA GLU A 190 -14.78 13.44 17.91
C GLU A 190 -15.20 12.99 19.30
N LYS A 191 -15.78 13.87 20.14
CA LYS A 191 -16.32 13.48 21.46
C LYS A 191 -17.35 12.36 21.34
N LYS A 192 -18.34 12.52 20.45
CA LYS A 192 -19.36 11.48 20.19
C LYS A 192 -18.74 10.16 19.70
N PHE A 193 -17.68 10.24 18.89
CA PHE A 193 -16.96 9.06 18.41
C PHE A 193 -16.19 8.37 19.53
N VAL A 194 -15.48 9.14 20.36
CA VAL A 194 -14.74 8.63 21.52
C VAL A 194 -15.70 8.00 22.54
N ASP A 195 -16.83 8.61 22.84
CA ASP A 195 -17.85 8.03 23.73
C ASP A 195 -18.37 6.68 23.19
N LYS A 196 -18.57 6.60 21.87
CA LYS A 196 -19.04 5.39 21.18
C LYS A 196 -17.99 4.27 21.14
N VAL A 197 -16.70 4.60 21.09
CA VAL A 197 -15.60 3.64 20.96
C VAL A 197 -15.00 3.27 22.32
N GLY A 198 -14.89 4.23 23.24
CA GLY A 198 -14.31 4.08 24.58
C GLY A 198 -15.31 3.67 25.66
N GLY A 199 -16.62 3.69 25.39
CA GLY A 199 -17.66 3.21 26.30
C GLY A 199 -17.93 1.70 26.23
N ARG A 200 -17.00 0.90 25.67
CA ARG A 200 -17.08 -0.56 25.60
C ARG A 200 -15.92 -1.21 26.34
#